data_AF-A0A7C7DSG8-F1
#
_entry.id   AF-A0A7C7DSG8-F1
#
_cell.length_a   1.000
_cell.length_b   1.000
_cell.length_c   1.000
_cell.angle_alpha   90.00
_cell.angle_beta   90.00
_cell.angle_gamma   90.00
#
_symmetry.space_group_name_H-M   'P 1'
#
loop_
_entity.id
_entity.type
_entity.pdbx_description
1 polymer ?
#
loop_
_entity_poly.entity_id
_entity_poly.type
_entity_poly.pdbx_seq_one_letter_code
_entity_poly.pdbx_strand_id
1 'polypeptide(L)' 'WPLMFLNPFYTALAHRMGSIVAPLDPTPEARLHHYVRWGVDAVLADEPGGVRRRLNNVEKPLQN' A
#
# COMPACT_ATOMS: atom_id res chain seq x y z
N TRP A 1 1.95 -5.91 -9.16
CA TRP A 1 0.67 -5.59 -8.51
C TRP A 1 -0.52 -5.70 -9.47
N PRO A 2 -0.91 -6.91 -9.87
CA PRO A 2 -2.34 -7.17 -10.16
C PRO A 2 -2.93 -8.22 -9.22
N LEU A 3 -2.09 -9.10 -8.69
CA LEU A 3 -2.45 -10.15 -7.73
C LEU A 3 -3.20 -9.63 -6.50
N MET A 4 -2.89 -8.42 -6.03
CA MET A 4 -3.57 -7.83 -4.87
C MET A 4 -5.02 -7.40 -5.17
N PHE A 5 -5.38 -7.13 -6.44
CA PHE A 5 -6.80 -6.96 -6.81
C PHE A 5 -7.53 -8.27 -6.95
N LEU A 6 -6.83 -9.27 -7.50
CA LEU A 6 -7.38 -10.61 -7.65
C LEU A 6 -7.58 -11.27 -6.28
N ASN A 7 -6.74 -10.91 -5.30
CA ASN A 7 -6.80 -11.40 -3.93
C ASN A 7 -6.60 -10.25 -2.92
N PRO A 8 -7.69 -9.59 -2.47
CA PRO A 8 -7.60 -8.52 -1.48
C PRO A 8 -7.16 -8.99 -0.07
N PHE A 9 -7.09 -10.30 0.18
CA PHE A 9 -6.58 -10.89 1.43
C PHE A 9 -5.11 -11.29 1.34
N TYR A 10 -4.43 -11.02 0.21
CA TYR A 10 -3.05 -11.42 -0.04
C TYR A 10 -2.11 -10.97 1.08
N THR A 11 -2.21 -9.71 1.49
CA THR A 11 -1.33 -9.15 2.53
C THR A 11 -1.55 -9.82 3.89
N ALA A 12 -2.81 -10.08 4.27
CA ALA A 12 -3.12 -10.77 5.51
C ALA A 12 -2.54 -12.20 5.54
N LEU A 13 -2.60 -12.90 4.40
CA LEU A 13 -1.98 -14.23 4.28
C LEU A 13 -0.44 -14.15 4.38
N ALA A 14 0.18 -13.19 3.68
CA ALA A 14 1.63 -12.98 3.75
C ALA A 14 2.10 -12.66 5.16
N HIS A 15 1.40 -11.77 5.86
CA HIS A 15 1.66 -11.44 7.27
C HIS A 15 1.50 -12.66 8.18
N ARG A 16 0.47 -13.50 7.97
CA ARG A 16 0.29 -14.76 8.71
C ARG A 16 1.46 -15.74 8.51
N MET A 17 2.14 -15.66 7.37
CA MET A 17 3.35 -16.43 7.06
C MET A 17 4.64 -15.75 7.55
N GLY A 18 4.55 -14.63 8.26
CA GLY A 18 5.71 -13.87 8.75
C GLY A 18 6.47 -13.09 7.67
N SER A 19 5.84 -12.84 6.51
CA SER A 19 6.43 -12.10 5.39
C SER A 19 5.94 -10.67 5.34
N ILE A 20 6.75 -9.76 4.81
CA ILE A 20 6.33 -8.40 4.43
C ILE A 20 5.83 -8.35 2.99
N VAL A 21 5.04 -7.34 2.65
CA VAL A 21 4.55 -7.07 1.30
C VAL A 21 5.02 -5.70 0.84
N ALA A 22 5.84 -5.70 -0.21
CA ALA A 22 6.29 -4.51 -0.92
C ALA A 22 6.03 -4.69 -2.42
N PRO A 23 4.89 -4.20 -2.97
CA PRO A 23 4.59 -4.34 -4.38
C PRO A 23 5.66 -3.63 -5.23
N LEU A 24 6.16 -4.33 -6.23
CA LEU A 24 7.02 -3.77 -7.27
C LEU A 24 6.18 -2.97 -8.28
N ASP A 25 5.63 -1.88 -7.78
CA ASP A 25 4.76 -0.98 -8.52
C ASP A 25 5.55 0.28 -8.93
N PRO A 26 5.71 0.56 -10.24
CA PRO A 26 6.46 1.72 -10.70
C PRO A 26 5.71 3.06 -10.55
N THR A 27 4.40 3.05 -10.25
CA THR A 27 3.59 4.28 -10.12
C THR A 27 2.58 4.16 -8.96
N PRO A 28 3.04 4.00 -7.71
CA PRO A 28 2.17 3.68 -6.57
C PRO A 28 1.24 4.81 -6.15
N GLU A 29 1.50 6.06 -6.55
CA GLU A 29 0.80 7.28 -6.08
C GLU A 29 -0.70 7.21 -6.26
N ALA A 30 -1.17 6.69 -7.39
CA ALA A 30 -2.60 6.59 -7.72
C ALA A 30 -3.33 5.52 -6.89
N ARG A 31 -2.60 4.75 -6.07
CA ARG A 31 -3.04 3.47 -5.51
C ARG A 31 -2.75 3.33 -4.03
N LEU A 32 -2.10 4.33 -3.44
CA LEU A 32 -1.73 4.37 -2.03
C LEU A 32 -2.93 4.08 -1.11
N HIS A 33 -4.15 4.49 -1.49
CA HIS A 33 -5.35 4.18 -0.70
C HIS A 33 -5.67 2.69 -0.64
N HIS A 34 -5.51 1.95 -1.74
CA HIS A 34 -5.66 0.49 -1.71
C HIS A 34 -4.54 -0.14 -0.90
N TYR A 35 -3.30 0.33 -1.07
CA TYR A 35 -2.14 -0.19 -0.35
C TYR A 35 -2.24 -0.04 1.16
N VAL A 36 -2.63 1.14 1.63
CA VAL A 36 -2.89 1.40 3.04
C VAL A 36 -4.04 0.51 3.54
N ARG A 37 -5.15 0.42 2.79
CA ARG A 37 -6.29 -0.43 3.16
C ARG A 37 -5.92 -1.91 3.27
N TRP A 38 -5.04 -2.40 2.39
CA TRP A 38 -4.57 -3.78 2.40
C TRP A 38 -3.38 -4.01 3.34
N GLY A 39 -2.90 -3.00 4.05
CA GLY A 39 -1.79 -3.14 5.00
C GLY A 39 -0.44 -3.43 4.33
N VAL A 40 -0.20 -2.91 3.13
CA VAL A 40 1.11 -3.01 2.48
C VAL A 40 2.17 -2.30 3.31
N ASP A 41 3.32 -2.94 3.49
CA ASP A 41 4.37 -2.49 4.40
C ASP A 41 5.25 -1.39 3.79
N ALA A 42 5.51 -1.45 2.47
CA ALA A 42 6.35 -0.48 1.78
C ALA A 42 5.99 -0.34 0.30
N VAL A 43 6.28 0.81 -0.29
CA VAL A 43 6.26 1.03 -1.75
C VAL A 43 7.58 1.62 -2.20
N LEU A 44 8.01 1.28 -3.42
CA LEU A 44 9.14 1.92 -4.08
C LEU A 44 8.66 3.23 -4.72
N ALA A 45 9.45 4.29 -4.57
CA ALA A 45 9.12 5.61 -5.07
C ALA A 45 10.38 6.32 -5.56
N ASP A 46 10.31 6.92 -6.75
CA ASP A 46 11.38 7.78 -7.27
C ASP A 46 11.45 9.12 -6.51
N GLU A 47 10.29 9.63 -6.07
CA GLU A 47 10.18 10.85 -5.27
C GLU A 47 9.44 10.55 -3.94
N PRO A 48 10.15 10.07 -2.92
CA PRO A 48 9.54 9.60 -1.68
C PRO A 48 8.84 10.71 -0.88
N GLY A 49 9.24 11.98 -1.02
CA GLY A 49 8.58 13.11 -0.35
C GLY A 49 7.15 13.32 -0.83
N GLY A 50 6.93 13.23 -2.14
CA GLY A 50 5.63 13.34 -2.80
C GLY A 50 4.71 12.15 -2.50
N VAL A 51 5.28 10.95 -2.34
CA VAL A 51 4.53 9.77 -1.85
C VAL A 51 4.12 9.96 -0.39
N ARG A 52 5.03 10.39 0.50
CA ARG A 52 4.71 10.64 1.91
C ARG A 52 3.63 11.72 2.08
N ARG A 53 3.70 12.80 1.30
CA ARG A 53 2.66 13.86 1.30
C ARG A 53 1.29 13.30 0.91
N ARG A 54 1.22 12.37 -0.04
CA ARG A 54 -0.04 11.70 -0.44
C ARG A 54 -0.52 10.71 0.62
N LEU A 55 0.39 9.93 1.23
CA LEU A 55 0.07 9.05 2.35
C LEU A 55 -0.56 9.81 3.51
N ASN A 56 -0.07 11.01 3.84
CA ASN A 56 -0.69 11.87 4.86
C ASN A 56 -2.17 12.20 4.58
N ASN A 57 -2.61 12.20 3.33
CA ASN A 57 -4.02 12.42 2.99
C ASN A 57 -4.85 11.12 3.05
N VAL A 58 -4.22 9.98 2.80
CA VAL A 58 -4.83 8.65 2.81
C VAL A 58 -4.98 8.10 4.23
N GLU A 59 -3.97 8.32 5.07
CA GLU A 59 -3.91 7.84 6.47
C GLU A 59 -4.73 8.70 7.44
N LYS A 60 -5.25 9.85 7.00
CA LYS A 60 -6.16 10.64 7.85
C LYS A 60 -7.33 9.76 8.26
N PRO A 61 -7.60 9.57 9.57
CA PRO A 61 -8.79 8.86 9.99
C PRO A 61 -10.00 9.60 9.41
N LEU A 62 -11.00 8.84 8.95
CA LEU A 62 -12.32 9.39 8.64
C LEU A 62 -12.82 10.05 9.93
N GLN A 63 -12.62 11.36 10.05
CA GLN A 63 -13.21 12.16 11.12
C GLN A 63 -14.70 12.26 10.78
N ASN A 64 -15.47 11.27 11.23
CA ASN A 64 -16.93 11.30 11.33
C ASN A 64 -17.30 11.10 12.79
#